data_AF-A0A3D5C167-F1
#
_entry.id   AF-A0A3D5C167-F1
#
_cell.length_a   1.000
_cell.length_b   1.000
_cell.length_c   1.000
_cell.angle_alpha   90.00
_cell.angle_beta   90.00
_cell.angle_gamma   90.00
#
_symmetry.space_group_name_H-M   'P 1'
#
loop_
_entity.id
_entity.type
_entity.pdbx_description
1 polymer ?
#
loop_
_entity_poly.entity_id
_entity_poly.type
_entity_poly.pdbx_seq_one_letter_code
_entity_poly.pdbx_strand_id
1 'polypeptide(L)'
;MPKIDRVEEIRHDVIIIGGGGAGLRAAIAVAETNPDLSIGLVSKVYPMRSHTVVAEGGMAAVAKPNDAREFHIYDTISGSDWL
;
A
#
# COMPACT_ATOMS: atom_id res chain seq x y z
N MET A 1 -4.34 -29.00 -14.98
CA MET A 1 -5.00 -27.77 -14.49
C MET A 1 -5.87 -28.19 -13.31
N PRO A 2 -5.79 -27.53 -12.14
CA PRO A 2 -6.72 -27.80 -11.07
C PRO A 2 -8.14 -27.48 -11.57
N LYS A 3 -9.07 -28.42 -11.41
CA LYS A 3 -10.48 -28.17 -11.68
C LYS A 3 -11.05 -27.34 -10.52
N ILE A 4 -11.60 -26.18 -10.83
CA ILE A 4 -12.27 -25.34 -9.83
C ILE A 4 -13.68 -25.92 -9.69
N ASP A 5 -13.83 -26.86 -8.77
CA ASP A 5 -15.07 -27.63 -8.63
C ASP A 5 -16.17 -26.88 -7.86
N ARG A 6 -15.84 -25.75 -7.20
CA ARG A 6 -16.78 -24.81 -6.57
C ARG A 6 -16.22 -23.39 -6.55
N VAL A 7 -17.07 -22.40 -6.85
CA VAL A 7 -16.78 -20.98 -6.70
C VAL A 7 -17.59 -20.46 -5.51
N GLU A 8 -16.92 -19.85 -4.54
CA GLU A 8 -17.55 -19.15 -3.43
C GLU A 8 -17.51 -17.64 -3.73
N GLU A 9 -18.63 -16.95 -3.49
CA GLU A 9 -18.72 -15.51 -3.65
C GLU A 9 -18.67 -14.82 -2.29
N ILE A 10 -17.64 -13.99 -2.08
CA ILE A 10 -17.46 -13.18 -0.87
C ILE A 10 -17.56 -11.71 -1.29
N ARG A 11 -18.39 -10.92 -0.61
CA ARG A 11 -18.66 -9.51 -0.93
C ARG A 11 -18.12 -8.58 0.14
N HIS A 12 -17.48 -7.51 -0.32
CA HIS A 12 -17.01 -6.39 0.50
C HIS A 12 -17.22 -5.08 -0.26
N ASP A 13 -17.33 -3.96 0.45
CA ASP A 13 -17.45 -2.63 -0.16
C ASP A 13 -16.14 -2.22 -0.82
N VAL A 14 -15.01 -2.62 -0.22
CA VAL A 14 -13.67 -2.39 -0.76
C VAL A 14 -12.86 -3.69 -0.73
N ILE A 15 -12.23 -4.03 -1.86
CA ILE A 15 -11.29 -5.16 -1.94
C ILE A 15 -9.89 -4.62 -2.24
N ILE A 16 -8.91 -5.04 -1.44
CA ILE A 16 -7.51 -4.67 -1.56
C ILE A 16 -6.70 -5.94 -1.84
N ILE A 17 -5.98 -5.95 -2.96
CA ILE A 17 -5.15 -7.09 -3.37
C ILE A 17 -3.69 -6.76 -3.09
N GLY A 18 -3.13 -7.40 -2.05
CA GLY A 18 -1.75 -7.29 -1.63
C GLY A 18 -1.60 -6.86 -0.16
N GLY A 19 -1.03 -7.74 0.66
CA GLY A 19 -0.76 -7.47 2.08
C GLY A 19 0.57 -6.75 2.36
N GLY A 20 1.05 -5.93 1.42
CA GLY A 20 2.25 -5.09 1.62
C GLY A 20 1.92 -3.78 2.33
N GLY A 21 2.95 -2.94 2.58
CA GLY A 21 2.77 -1.67 3.31
C GLY A 21 1.69 -0.77 2.71
N ALA A 22 1.63 -0.65 1.37
CA ALA A 22 0.61 0.13 0.67
C ALA A 22 -0.81 -0.42 0.89
N GLY A 23 -1.01 -1.73 0.76
CA GLY A 23 -2.34 -2.35 0.91
C GLY A 23 -2.84 -2.29 2.35
N LEU A 24 -1.96 -2.50 3.33
CA LEU A 24 -2.29 -2.33 4.75
C LEU A 24 -2.62 -0.87 5.07
N ARG A 25 -1.84 0.10 4.58
CA ARG A 25 -2.13 1.52 4.81
C ARG A 25 -3.46 1.92 4.19
N ALA A 26 -3.76 1.44 2.99
CA ALA A 26 -5.05 1.67 2.33
C ALA A 26 -6.22 1.09 3.15
N ALA A 27 -6.10 -0.13 3.66
CA ALA A 27 -7.13 -0.73 4.52
C ALA A 27 -7.40 0.12 5.77
N ILE A 28 -6.33 0.57 6.44
CA ILE A 28 -6.44 1.47 7.60
C ILE A 28 -7.11 2.79 7.20
N ALA A 29 -6.74 3.38 6.06
CA ALA A 29 -7.29 4.67 5.63
C ALA A 29 -8.79 4.58 5.34
N VAL A 30 -9.25 3.49 4.72
CA VAL A 30 -10.67 3.24 4.48
C VAL A 30 -11.42 3.12 5.81
N ALA A 31 -10.90 2.32 6.75
CA ALA A 31 -11.52 2.15 8.06
C ALA A 31 -11.54 3.45 8.90
N GLU A 32 -10.50 4.29 8.79
CA GLU A 32 -10.43 5.61 9.44
C GLU A 32 -11.45 6.59 8.84
N THR A 33 -11.66 6.53 7.52
CA THR A 33 -12.54 7.46 6.80
C THR A 33 -14.00 7.09 6.97
N ASN A 34 -14.33 5.79 6.92
CA ASN A 34 -15.67 5.28 7.11
C ASN A 34 -15.64 3.89 7.76
N PRO A 35 -15.88 3.81 9.08
CA PRO A 35 -15.90 2.55 9.82
C PRO A 35 -16.99 1.56 9.42
N ASP A 36 -18.04 2.02 8.73
CA ASP A 36 -19.17 1.18 8.32
C ASP A 36 -18.88 0.37 7.04
N LEU A 37 -17.80 0.68 6.32
CA LEU A 37 -17.40 -0.06 5.11
C LEU A 37 -16.73 -1.39 5.46
N SER A 38 -17.19 -2.46 4.80
CA SER A 38 -16.53 -3.76 4.86
C SER A 38 -15.32 -3.81 3.91
N ILE A 39 -14.18 -4.29 4.43
CA ILE A 39 -12.90 -4.31 3.71
C ILE A 39 -12.40 -5.75 3.59
N GLY A 40 -12.23 -6.22 2.36
CA GLY A 40 -11.58 -7.49 2.05
C GLY A 40 -10.11 -7.28 1.68
N LEU A 41 -9.18 -7.68 2.56
CA LEU A 41 -7.74 -7.66 2.27
C LEU A 41 -7.27 -9.05 1.85
N VAL A 42 -6.93 -9.21 0.57
CA VAL A 42 -6.51 -10.49 -0.01
C VAL A 42 -5.03 -10.44 -0.33
N SER A 43 -4.27 -11.43 0.14
CA SER A 43 -2.83 -11.50 -0.13
C SER A 43 -2.41 -12.94 -0.44
N LYS A 44 -1.55 -13.10 -1.44
CA LYS A 44 -0.93 -14.40 -1.77
C LYS A 44 -0.01 -14.89 -0.64
N VAL A 45 0.55 -13.95 0.13
CA VAL A 45 1.49 -14.24 1.22
C VAL A 45 1.04 -13.56 2.50
N TYR A 46 1.49 -14.09 3.64
CA TYR A 46 1.30 -13.43 4.92
C TYR A 46 1.92 -12.01 4.92
N PRO A 47 1.34 -10.99 5.58
CA PRO A 47 1.83 -9.62 5.49
C PRO A 47 3.32 -9.43 5.79
N MET A 48 3.85 -10.15 6.79
CA MET A 48 5.28 -10.14 7.15
C MET A 48 6.19 -10.83 6.13
N ARG A 49 5.64 -11.43 5.07
CA ARG A 49 6.36 -12.00 3.93
C ARG A 49 6.21 -11.17 2.66
N SER A 50 5.58 -9.99 2.74
CA SER A 50 5.59 -9.03 1.64
C SER A 50 6.98 -8.41 1.47
N HIS A 51 7.33 -7.98 0.26
CA HIS A 51 8.63 -7.35 -0.01
C HIS A 51 8.84 -6.01 0.72
N THR A 52 7.78 -5.42 1.30
CA THR A 52 7.94 -4.27 2.21
C THR A 52 8.85 -4.61 3.39
N VAL A 53 8.87 -5.86 3.86
CA VAL A 53 9.66 -6.29 5.03
C VAL A 53 11.18 -6.21 4.81
N VAL A 54 11.64 -6.23 3.56
CA VAL A 54 13.08 -6.23 3.22
C VAL A 54 13.62 -4.84 2.87
N ALA A 55 12.84 -3.78 3.09
CA ALA A 55 13.33 -2.41 2.93
C ALA A 55 14.34 -2.06 4.04
N GLU A 56 15.56 -1.66 3.67
CA GLU A 56 16.66 -1.44 4.64
C GLU A 56 16.94 0.04 4.92
N GLY A 57 16.95 0.90 3.89
CA GLY A 57 17.44 2.28 4.01
C GLY A 57 16.53 3.20 4.81
N GLY A 58 15.26 3.32 4.39
CA GLY A 58 14.27 4.20 5.03
C GLY A 58 13.24 4.75 4.04
N MET A 59 12.38 5.64 4.54
CA MET A 59 11.40 6.39 3.75
C MET A 59 11.72 7.89 3.85
N ALA A 60 11.91 8.54 2.72
CA ALA A 60 12.23 9.97 2.68
C ALA A 60 11.01 10.81 3.14
N ALA A 61 11.28 11.88 3.88
CA ALA A 61 10.29 12.86 4.30
C ALA A 61 10.95 14.22 4.52
N VAL A 62 10.19 15.30 4.35
CA VAL A 62 10.63 16.65 4.72
C VAL A 62 10.50 16.78 6.24
N ALA A 63 11.61 16.64 6.94
CA ALA A 63 11.61 16.49 8.41
C ALA A 63 12.48 17.50 9.15
N LYS A 64 13.48 18.11 8.48
CA LYS A 64 14.41 19.03 9.13
C LYS A 64 13.97 20.49 8.95
N PRO A 65 14.33 21.41 9.88
CA PRO A 65 13.97 22.83 9.77
C PRO A 65 14.53 23.53 8.53
N ASN A 66 15.63 23.00 7.98
CA ASN A 66 16.28 23.52 6.78
C ASN A 66 15.90 22.75 5.50
N ASP A 67 14.81 21.98 5.55
CA ASP A 67 14.29 21.21 4.43
C ASP A 67 12.93 21.77 3.98
N ALA A 68 12.55 21.54 2.73
CA ALA A 68 11.35 22.10 2.12
C ALA A 68 10.70 21.12 1.13
N ARG A 69 9.38 21.23 0.95
CA ARG A 69 8.64 20.35 0.03
C ARG A 69 9.08 20.55 -1.41
N GLU A 70 9.40 21.78 -1.77
CA GLU A 70 9.85 22.19 -3.08
C GLU A 70 11.16 21.50 -3.47
N PHE A 71 12.08 21.35 -2.52
CA PHE A 71 13.34 20.63 -2.73
C PHE A 71 13.09 19.14 -2.97
N HIS A 72 12.28 18.51 -2.12
CA HIS A 72 11.94 17.10 -2.26
C HIS A 72 11.20 16.80 -3.58
N ILE A 73 10.28 17.68 -3.99
CA ILE A 73 9.56 17.58 -5.27
C ILE A 73 10.56 17.72 -6.43
N TYR A 74 11.44 18.71 -6.40
CA TYR A 74 12.44 18.91 -7.44
C TYR A 74 13.37 17.70 -7.57
N ASP A 75 13.85 17.13 -6.46
CA ASP A 75 14.69 15.92 -6.45
C ASP A 75 13.94 14.71 -7.02
N THR A 76 12.65 14.58 -6.73
CA THR A 76 11.80 13.50 -7.27
C THR A 76 11.62 13.64 -8.78
N ILE A 77 11.26 14.83 -9.27
CA ILE A 77 11.03 15.09 -10.69
C ILE A 77 12.35 14.94 -11.48
N SER A 78 13.42 15.57 -11.01
CA SER A 78 14.73 15.47 -11.67
C SER A 78 15.29 14.05 -11.65
N GLY A 79 15.11 13.30 -10.57
CA GLY A 79 15.50 11.89 -10.48
C GLY A 79 14.66 10.94 -11.34
N SER A 80 13.43 11.33 -11.68
CA SER A 80 12.54 10.58 -12.59
C SER A 80 12.81 10.83 -14.08
N ASP A 81 13.85 11.62 -14.41
CA ASP A 81 14.15 12.01 -15.80
C ASP A 81 13.00 12.77 -16.49
N TRP A 82 12.19 13.50 -15.70
CA TRP A 82 11.05 14.28 -16.17
C TRP A 82 9.96 13.48 -16.92
N LEU A 83 9.80 12.19 -16.58
CA LEU A 83 8.85 11.26 -17.22
C LEU A 83 7.50 11.15 -16.50
#